data_AF-A0A1R3TL84-F1
#
_entry.id   AF-A0A1R3TL84-F1
#
_cell.length_a   1.000
_cell.length_b   1.000
_cell.length_c   1.000
_cell.angle_alpha   90.00
_cell.angle_beta   90.00
_cell.angle_gamma   90.00
#
_symmetry.space_group_name_H-M   'P 1'
#
loop_
_entity.id
_entity.type
_entity.pdbx_description
1 polymer ?
#
loop_
_entity_poly.entity_id
_entity_poly.type
_entity_poly.pdbx_seq_one_letter_code
_entity_poly.pdbx_strand_id
1 'polypeptide(L)' 'MVSTARKAANLSLDSVLVEQARELKINISRAAEDGITYAIKAERERLWRLENAEAIRLSNDYVEKHGLPLAQYRKF' A
#
# COMPACT_ATOMS: atom_id res chain seq x y z
N MET A 1 -1.07 10.25 -22.25
CA MET A 1 -0.91 8.78 -22.19
C MET A 1 0.50 8.47 -21.74
N VAL A 2 0.71 8.16 -20.46
CA VAL A 2 2.03 7.70 -20.00
C VAL A 2 2.24 6.31 -20.61
N SER A 3 3.25 6.16 -21.47
CA SER A 3 3.60 4.84 -21.98
C SER A 3 4.11 3.99 -20.81
N THR A 4 3.47 2.85 -20.59
CA THR A 4 3.94 1.83 -19.64
C THR A 4 5.10 1.06 -20.27
N ALA A 5 6.19 1.77 -20.55
CA ALA A 5 7.42 1.13 -21.01
C ALA A 5 7.98 0.29 -19.85
N ARG A 6 7.87 -1.05 -19.97
CA ARG A 6 8.49 -1.95 -19.01
C ARG A 6 10.00 -1.80 -19.10
N LYS A 7 10.63 -1.49 -17.98
CA LYS A 7 12.10 -1.44 -17.87
C LYS A 7 12.59 -2.76 -17.28
N ALA A 8 13.51 -3.42 -17.97
CA ALA A 8 14.17 -4.59 -17.42
C ALA A 8 15.00 -4.21 -16.19
N ALA A 9 14.92 -5.02 -15.14
CA ALA A 9 15.70 -4.86 -13.92
C ALA A 9 16.39 -6.20 -13.61
N ASN A 10 17.69 -6.14 -13.34
CA ASN A 10 18.46 -7.29 -12.85
C ASN A 10 18.40 -7.28 -11.33
N LEU A 11 17.98 -8.41 -10.75
CA LEU A 11 17.72 -8.56 -9.32
C LEU A 11 18.46 -9.81 -8.83
N SER A 12 19.05 -9.74 -7.64
CA SER A 12 19.54 -10.91 -6.93
C SER A 12 18.45 -11.41 -5.99
N LEU A 13 18.04 -12.66 -6.19
CA LEU A 13 17.04 -13.34 -5.36
C LEU A 13 17.65 -14.61 -4.78
N ASP A 14 17.08 -15.09 -3.69
CA ASP A 14 17.44 -16.38 -3.11
C ASP A 14 17.26 -17.51 -4.14
N SER A 15 18.30 -18.32 -4.33
CA SER A 15 18.32 -19.36 -5.37
C SER A 15 17.29 -20.45 -5.11
N VAL A 16 17.06 -20.80 -3.84
CA VAL A 16 16.10 -21.83 -3.44
C VAL A 16 14.67 -21.36 -3.73
N LEU A 17 14.37 -20.08 -3.44
CA LEU A 17 13.06 -19.50 -3.79
C LEU A 17 12.83 -19.46 -5.30
N VAL A 18 13.86 -19.14 -6.09
CA VAL A 18 13.76 -19.13 -7.56
C VAL A 18 13.51 -20.54 -8.10
N GLU A 19 14.19 -21.55 -7.56
CA GLU A 19 13.99 -22.95 -7.95
C GLU A 19 12.57 -23.43 -7.62
N GLN A 20 12.09 -23.21 -6.39
CA GLN A 20 10.73 -23.54 -5.99
C GLN A 20 9.69 -22.84 -6.88
N ALA A 21 9.88 -21.55 -7.17
CA ALA A 21 8.97 -20.81 -8.05
C ALA A 21 8.94 -21.41 -9.47
N ARG A 22 10.08 -21.88 -9.99
CA ARG A 22 10.16 -22.54 -11.30
C ARG A 22 9.45 -23.89 -11.30
N GLU A 23 9.64 -24.70 -10.28
CA GLU A 23 8.96 -25.99 -10.12
C GLU A 23 7.43 -25.83 -10.10
N LEU A 24 6.96 -24.80 -9.39
CA LEU A 24 5.55 -24.43 -9.30
C LEU A 24 5.03 -23.63 -10.51
N LYS A 25 5.87 -23.40 -11.53
CA LYS A 25 5.53 -22.61 -12.74
C LYS A 25 5.03 -21.20 -12.44
N ILE A 26 5.51 -20.59 -11.36
CA ILE A 26 5.19 -19.22 -10.97
C ILE A 26 5.93 -18.24 -11.90
N ASN A 27 5.22 -17.22 -12.35
CA ASN A 27 5.82 -16.12 -13.10
C ASN A 27 6.57 -15.17 -12.14
N ILE A 28 7.87 -15.40 -11.99
CA ILE A 28 8.74 -14.65 -11.07
C ILE A 28 8.70 -13.14 -11.35
N SER A 29 8.75 -12.73 -12.62
CA SER A 29 8.71 -11.30 -12.97
C SER A 29 7.40 -10.64 -12.53
N ARG A 30 6.28 -11.35 -12.69
CA ARG A 30 4.98 -10.85 -12.26
C ARG A 30 4.86 -10.78 -10.74
N ALA A 31 5.30 -11.83 -10.04
CA ALA A 31 5.32 -11.87 -8.58
C ALA A 31 6.19 -10.76 -7.98
N ALA A 32 7.36 -10.48 -8.59
CA ALA A 32 8.23 -9.38 -8.19
C ALA A 32 7.55 -8.01 -8.41
N GLU A 33 6.87 -7.80 -9.54
CA GLU A 33 6.12 -6.57 -9.82
C GLU A 33 4.99 -6.34 -8.80
N ASP A 34 4.21 -7.38 -8.50
CA ASP A 34 3.12 -7.31 -7.53
C ASP A 34 3.66 -7.03 -6.11
N GLY A 35 4.78 -7.67 -5.72
CA GLY A 35 5.45 -7.44 -4.45
C GLY A 35 5.99 -6.01 -4.31
N ILE A 36 6.63 -5.46 -5.35
CA ILE A 36 7.11 -4.08 -5.37
C ILE A 36 5.94 -3.11 -5.30
N THR A 37 4.85 -3.38 -6.02
CA THR A 37 3.64 -2.55 -5.99
C THR A 37 3.04 -2.48 -4.58
N TYR A 38 2.95 -3.63 -3.91
CA TYR A 38 2.49 -3.70 -2.53
C TYR A 38 3.40 -2.92 -1.57
N ALA A 39 4.71 -3.11 -1.68
CA ALA A 39 5.69 -2.41 -0.84
C ALA A 39 5.60 -0.88 -1.01
N ILE A 40 5.49 -0.39 -2.26
CA ILE A 40 5.32 1.03 -2.56
C ILE A 40 4.02 1.57 -1.94
N LYS A 41 2.92 0.84 -2.08
CA LYS A 41 1.63 1.24 -1.52
C LYS A 41 1.71 1.33 0.01
N ALA A 42 2.25 0.30 0.66
CA ALA A 42 2.40 0.26 2.11
C ALA A 42 3.26 1.43 2.64
N GLU A 43 4.36 1.74 1.95
CA GLU A 43 5.24 2.83 2.35
C GLU A 43 4.59 4.20 2.15
N ARG A 44 3.85 4.40 1.05
CA ARG A 44 3.06 5.63 0.84
C ARG A 44 1.99 5.80 1.91
N GLU A 45 1.28 4.73 2.27
CA GLU A 45 0.30 4.77 3.37
C GLU A 45 0.95 5.09 4.71
N ARG A 46 2.15 4.57 4.97
CA ARG A 46 2.93 4.88 6.17
C ARG A 46 3.31 6.36 6.22
N LEU A 47 3.86 6.89 5.13
CA LEU A 47 4.25 8.30 5.03
C LEU A 47 3.04 9.23 5.17
N TRP A 48 1.95 8.93 4.48
CA TRP A 48 0.71 9.71 4.57
C TRP A 48 0.18 9.75 6.01
N ARG A 49 0.18 8.62 6.72
CA ARG A 49 -0.24 8.58 8.13
C ARG A 49 0.65 9.44 9.03
N LEU A 50 1.96 9.48 8.79
CA LEU A 50 2.87 10.34 9.54
C LEU A 50 2.62 11.82 9.25
N GLU A 51 2.50 12.18 7.98
CA GLU A 51 2.23 13.55 7.54
C GLU A 51 0.89 14.08 8.08
N ASN A 52 -0.12 13.21 8.18
CA ASN A 52 -1.47 13.59 8.59
C ASN A 52 -1.77 13.25 10.07
N ALA A 53 -0.78 12.80 10.84
CA ALA A 53 -0.98 12.35 12.22
C ALA A 53 -1.61 13.44 13.10
N GLU A 54 -1.15 14.68 12.96
CA GLU A 54 -1.69 15.81 13.73
C GLU A 54 -3.12 16.15 13.33
N ALA A 55 -3.41 16.20 12.02
CA ALA A 55 -4.77 16.47 11.52
C ALA A 55 -5.76 15.39 11.98
N ILE A 56 -5.34 14.12 11.95
CA ILE A 56 -6.14 13.00 12.45
C ILE A 56 -6.37 13.15 13.96
N ARG A 57 -5.34 13.47 14.75
CA ARG A 57 -5.49 13.71 16.20
C ARG A 57 -6.48 14.83 16.48
N LEU A 58 -6.33 15.99 15.83
CA LEU A 58 -7.24 17.12 16.03
C LEU A 58 -8.68 16.79 15.63
N SER A 59 -8.87 16.03 14.54
CA SER A 59 -10.18 15.56 14.14
C SER A 59 -10.79 14.61 15.18
N ASN A 60 -10.00 13.69 15.74
CA ASN A 60 -10.47 12.76 16.76
C ASN A 60 -10.85 13.52 18.05
N ASP A 61 -10.01 14.44 18.52
CA ASP A 61 -10.28 15.27 19.68
C ASP A 61 -11.57 16.08 19.53
N TYR A 62 -11.83 16.59 18.31
CA TYR A 62 -13.07 17.30 18.01
C TYR A 62 -14.29 16.39 18.13
N VAL A 63 -14.23 15.18 17.54
CA VAL A 63 -15.33 14.21 17.59
C VAL A 63 -15.57 13.73 19.03
N GLU A 64 -14.53 13.53 19.83
CA GLU A 64 -14.68 13.16 21.24
C GLU A 64 -15.40 14.25 22.05
N LYS A 65 -15.08 15.52 21.79
CA LYS A 65 -15.66 16.66 22.50
C LYS A 65 -17.07 17.02 22.04
N HIS A 66 -17.36 16.89 20.75
CA HIS A 66 -18.57 17.44 20.12
C HIS A 66 -19.50 16.36 19.56
N GLY A 67 -19.10 15.08 19.63
CA GLY A 67 -19.78 13.99 18.95
C GLY A 67 -19.50 13.99 17.44
N LEU A 68 -20.07 13.00 16.76
CA LEU A 68 -19.93 12.88 15.30
C LEU A 68 -20.68 14.04 14.60
N PRO A 69 -20.00 14.83 13.75
CA PRO A 69 -20.66 15.83 12.94
C PRO A 69 -21.80 15.22 12.14
N LEU A 70 -22.93 15.94 12.07
CA LEU A 70 -24.11 15.55 11.30
C LEU A 70 -24.76 14.22 11.71
N ALA A 71 -24.38 13.63 12.85
CA ALA A 71 -24.99 12.39 13.34
C ALA A 71 -26.52 12.50 13.45
N GLN A 72 -27.05 13.69 13.77
CA GLN A 72 -28.47 14.00 13.83
C GLN A 72 -29.25 13.78 12.52
N TYR A 73 -28.56 13.70 11.38
CA TYR A 73 -29.17 13.47 10.07
C TYR A 73 -28.99 12.02 9.56
N ARG A 74 -28.36 11.15 10.34
CA ARG A 74 -28.16 9.75 9.96
C ARG A 74 -29.50 9.03 9.90
N LYS A 75 -29.93 8.64 8.70
CA LYS A 75 -31.09 7.74 8.48
C LYS A 75 -30.56 6.31 8.42
N PHE A 76 -31.00 5.47 9.35
CA PHE A 76 -30.80 4.03 9.36
C PHE A 76 -31.98 3.36 8.67
#